data_AF-A0A3G1KWX2-F1
#
_entry.id   AF-A0A3G1KWX2-F1
#
_cell.length_a   1.000
_cell.length_b   1.000
_cell.length_c   1.000
_cell.angle_alpha   90.00
_cell.angle_beta   90.00
_cell.angle_gamma   90.00
#
_symmetry.space_group_name_H-M   'P 1'
#
loop_
_entity.id
_entity.type
_entity.pdbx_description
1 polymer ?
#
loop_
_entity_poly.entity_id
_entity_poly.type
_entity_poly.pdbx_seq_one_letter_code
_entity_poly.pdbx_strand_id
1 'polypeptide(L)'
;MDNSSPLTEALFYILLAVRRPNHGYGIIQNVSEMTSGRVLLGPGTLYGAINSMLTKGWISLYSEDKESRKKKEYLITGMGREVFKNEVKRLKELLENAEKIDEQEGMKKC
;
A
#
# COMPACT_ATOMS: atom_id res chain seq x y z
N MET A 1 -0.91 13.37 18.22
CA MET A 1 -0.19 12.08 18.30
C MET A 1 -1.00 11.10 17.49
N ASP A 2 -0.49 10.64 16.34
CA ASP A 2 -1.09 9.53 15.62
C ASP A 2 -0.09 8.38 15.66
N ASN A 3 -0.30 7.45 16.59
CA ASN A 3 0.37 6.15 16.60
C ASN A 3 -0.28 5.28 15.51
N SER A 4 -0.14 5.73 14.26
CA SER A 4 -0.56 4.97 13.10
C SER A 4 0.36 3.75 12.99
N SER A 5 -0.15 2.57 13.35
CA SER A 5 0.52 1.30 13.11
C SER A 5 1.07 1.21 11.68
N PRO A 6 2.23 0.54 11.47
CA PRO A 6 2.79 0.33 10.14
C PRO A 6 1.75 -0.16 9.13
N LEU A 7 1.86 0.30 7.88
CA LEU A 7 1.04 -0.28 6.83
C LEU A 7 1.41 -1.74 6.64
N THR A 8 0.40 -2.59 6.47
CA THR A 8 0.66 -3.93 5.96
C THR A 8 1.15 -3.84 4.52
N GLU A 9 1.92 -4.83 4.09
CA GLU A 9 2.43 -4.90 2.72
C GLU A 9 1.31 -4.78 1.67
N ALA A 10 0.17 -5.45 1.92
CA ALA A 10 -1.00 -5.37 1.04
C ALA A 10 -1.54 -3.93 0.90
N LEU A 11 -1.70 -3.20 2.00
CA LEU A 11 -2.20 -1.81 1.97
C LEU A 11 -1.20 -0.88 1.28
N PHE A 12 0.10 -1.09 1.51
CA PHE A 12 1.16 -0.34 0.85
C PHE A 12 1.08 -0.48 -0.68
N TYR A 13 0.97 -1.71 -1.19
CA TYR A 13 0.88 -1.95 -2.62
C TYR A 13 -0.46 -1.52 -3.23
N ILE A 14 -1.58 -1.60 -2.50
CA ILE A 14 -2.86 -1.06 -2.97
C ILE A 14 -2.77 0.47 -3.14
N LEU A 15 -2.16 1.20 -2.19
CA LEU A 15 -1.93 2.65 -2.31
C LEU A 15 -1.06 3.02 -3.52
N LEU A 16 -0.14 2.14 -3.94
CA LEU A 16 0.61 2.31 -5.18
C LEU A 16 -0.26 2.05 -6.41
N ALA A 17 -1.02 0.96 -6.41
CA ALA A 17 -1.88 0.55 -7.53
C ALA A 17 -3.00 1.57 -7.85
N VAL A 18 -3.43 2.37 -6.86
CA VAL A 18 -4.46 3.42 -7.02
C VAL A 18 -3.87 4.84 -7.11
N ARG A 19 -2.59 4.97 -7.52
CA ARG A 19 -1.97 6.28 -7.82
C ARG A 19 -2.60 6.96 -9.05
N ARG A 20 -3.18 6.14 -9.92
CA ARG A 20 -4.09 6.51 -11.01
C ARG A 20 -5.42 5.76 -10.78
N PRO A 21 -6.54 6.23 -11.34
CA PRO A 21 -7.81 5.53 -11.20
C PRO A 21 -7.68 4.05 -11.58
N ASN A 22 -8.12 3.17 -10.69
CA ASN A 22 -7.99 1.73 -10.90
C ASN A 22 -9.15 0.97 -10.27
N HIS A 23 -9.57 -0.11 -10.90
CA HIS A 23 -10.67 -0.97 -10.45
C HIS A 23 -10.12 -2.23 -9.77
N GLY A 24 -10.98 -2.95 -9.04
CA GLY A 24 -10.55 -4.07 -8.20
C GLY A 24 -9.68 -5.11 -8.91
N TYR A 25 -10.05 -5.53 -10.12
CA TYR A 25 -9.26 -6.49 -10.89
C TYR A 25 -7.89 -5.93 -11.31
N GLY A 26 -7.84 -4.69 -11.80
CA GLY A 26 -6.58 -4.03 -12.14
C GLY A 26 -5.65 -3.88 -10.93
N ILE A 27 -6.19 -3.63 -9.73
CA ILE A 27 -5.39 -3.61 -8.48
C ILE A 27 -4.75 -4.98 -8.23
N ILE A 28 -5.50 -6.08 -8.33
CA ILE A 28 -4.96 -7.44 -8.13
C ILE A 28 -3.80 -7.71 -9.09
N GLN A 29 -4.00 -7.41 -10.38
CA GLN A 29 -2.99 -7.64 -11.41
C GLN A 29 -1.74 -6.79 -11.16
N ASN A 30 -1.91 -5.49 -10.89
CA ASN A 30 -0.79 -4.58 -10.65
C ASN A 30 0.04 -4.99 -9.42
N VAL A 31 -0.62 -5.38 -8.33
CA VAL A 31 0.09 -5.83 -7.12
C VAL A 31 0.85 -7.13 -7.37
N SER A 32 0.24 -8.08 -8.08
CA SER A 32 0.92 -9.32 -8.46
C SER A 32 2.16 -9.05 -9.33
N GLU A 33 2.03 -8.20 -10.36
CA GLU A 33 3.12 -7.83 -11.25
C GLU A 33 4.25 -7.09 -10.53
N MET A 34 3.91 -6.08 -9.72
CA MET A 34 4.89 -5.29 -8.95
C MET A 34 5.69 -6.12 -7.94
N THR A 35 5.13 -7.24 -7.49
CA THR A 35 5.74 -8.10 -6.47
C THR A 35 6.27 -9.42 -7.03
N SER A 36 6.28 -9.58 -8.36
CA SER A 36 6.66 -10.84 -9.03
C SER A 36 5.87 -12.04 -8.47
N GLY A 37 4.58 -11.85 -8.21
CA GLY A 37 3.68 -12.88 -7.68
C GLY A 37 3.79 -13.15 -6.18
N ARG A 38 4.69 -12.47 -5.45
CA ARG A 38 4.90 -12.70 -4.01
C ARG A 38 3.71 -12.26 -3.17
N VAL A 39 3.02 -11.19 -3.57
CA VAL A 39 1.79 -10.71 -2.91
C VAL A 39 0.59 -11.06 -3.77
N LEU A 40 -0.27 -11.94 -3.26
CA LEU A 40 -1.50 -12.37 -3.92
C LEU A 40 -2.72 -11.84 -3.17
N LEU A 41 -3.48 -10.97 -3.84
CA LEU A 41 -4.71 -10.41 -3.29
C LEU A 41 -5.92 -11.21 -3.78
N GLY A 42 -6.43 -12.10 -2.94
CA GLY A 42 -7.72 -12.74 -3.19
C GLY A 42 -8.86 -11.70 -3.13
N PRO A 43 -10.02 -11.93 -3.79
CA PRO A 43 -11.12 -10.98 -3.81
C PRO A 43 -11.59 -10.54 -2.42
N GLY A 44 -11.73 -11.48 -1.48
CA GLY A 44 -12.14 -11.16 -0.10
C GLY A 44 -11.17 -10.23 0.62
N THR A 45 -9.87 -10.51 0.51
CA THR A 45 -8.80 -9.68 1.09
C THR A 45 -8.76 -8.30 0.46
N LEU A 46 -8.86 -8.23 -0.88
CA LEU A 46 -8.87 -6.96 -1.60
C LEU A 46 -10.04 -6.09 -1.16
N TYR A 47 -11.27 -6.59 -1.21
CA TYR A 47 -12.44 -5.76 -0.91
C TYR A 47 -12.53 -5.40 0.59
N GLY A 48 -12.05 -6.26 1.48
CA GLY A 48 -11.84 -5.92 2.89
C GLY A 48 -10.86 -4.75 3.06
N ALA A 49 -9.72 -4.79 2.35
CA ALA A 49 -8.74 -3.71 2.36
C ALA A 49 -9.31 -2.41 1.76
N ILE A 50 -9.95 -2.47 0.59
CA ILE A 50 -10.59 -1.31 -0.05
C ILE A 50 -11.60 -0.66 0.88
N ASN A 51 -12.50 -1.43 1.50
CA ASN A 51 -13.49 -0.90 2.43
C ASN A 51 -12.82 -0.23 3.63
N SER A 52 -11.78 -0.85 4.21
CA SER A 52 -11.02 -0.25 5.31
C SER A 52 -10.38 1.08 4.89
N MET A 53 -9.76 1.12 3.71
CA MET A 53 -9.08 2.32 3.20
C MET A 53 -10.04 3.44 2.82
N LEU A 54 -11.25 3.11 2.32
CA LEU A 54 -12.34 4.06 2.11
C LEU A 54 -12.80 4.67 3.43
N THR A 55 -13.08 3.83 4.44
CA THR A 55 -13.50 4.28 5.79
C THR A 55 -12.45 5.17 6.44
N LYS A 56 -11.15 4.87 6.25
CA LYS A 56 -10.04 5.70 6.73
C LYS A 56 -9.78 6.95 5.87
N GLY A 57 -10.47 7.12 4.74
CA GLY A 57 -10.27 8.25 3.83
C GLY A 57 -8.94 8.24 3.08
N TRP A 58 -8.24 7.10 3.03
CA TRP A 58 -6.95 6.97 2.33
C TRP A 58 -7.13 6.86 0.80
N ILE A 59 -8.26 6.31 0.38
CA ILE A 59 -8.69 6.26 -1.01
C ILE A 59 -10.12 6.78 -1.12
N SER A 60 -10.52 7.13 -2.33
CA SER A 60 -11.86 7.61 -2.66
C SER A 60 -12.38 6.90 -3.90
N LEU A 61 -13.71 6.84 -4.05
CA LEU A 61 -14.34 6.40 -5.28
C LEU A 61 -14.14 7.49 -6.35
N TYR A 62 -13.47 7.13 -7.44
CA TYR A 62 -13.17 8.04 -8.54
C TYR A 62 -14.32 8.07 -9.56
N SER A 63 -14.80 6.90 -9.94
CA SER A 63 -15.91 6.74 -10.88
C SER A 63 -16.75 5.52 -10.51
N GLU A 64 -18.04 5.60 -10.80
CA GLU A 64 -18.97 4.47 -10.74
C GLU A 64 -19.86 4.52 -11.98
N ASP A 65 -19.68 3.55 -12.86
CA ASP A 65 -20.61 3.31 -13.94
C ASP A 65 -21.90 2.69 -13.36
N LYS A 66 -23.01 3.44 -13.43
CA LYS A 66 -24.30 3.01 -12.86
C LYS A 66 -24.97 1.91 -13.68
N GLU A 67 -24.61 1.76 -14.96
CA GLU A 67 -25.16 0.73 -15.84
C GLU A 67 -24.41 -0.59 -15.69
N SER A 68 -23.08 -0.51 -15.51
CA SER A 68 -22.26 -1.66 -15.14
C SER A 68 -21.86 -1.60 -13.67
N ARG A 69 -22.58 -2.34 -12.83
CA ARG A 69 -22.31 -2.59 -11.39
C ARG A 69 -20.88 -3.11 -11.09
N LYS A 70 -20.00 -3.22 -12.10
CA LYS A 70 -18.74 -3.95 -12.15
C LYS A 70 -17.48 -3.07 -12.26
N LYS A 71 -17.56 -1.74 -12.41
CA LYS A 71 -16.36 -0.91 -12.55
C LYS A 71 -16.34 0.29 -11.61
N LYS A 72 -16.28 0.02 -10.31
CA LYS A 72 -15.85 1.03 -9.34
C LYS A 72 -14.35 1.24 -9.51
N GLU A 73 -13.95 2.48 -9.78
CA GLU A 73 -12.55 2.89 -9.78
C GLU A 73 -12.24 3.65 -8.50
N TYR A 74 -11.03 3.44 -7.99
CA TYR A 74 -10.53 4.04 -6.77
C TYR A 74 -9.29 4.88 -7.07
N LEU A 75 -9.14 5.97 -6.32
CA LEU A 75 -8.00 6.86 -6.41
C LEU A 75 -7.53 7.25 -5.01
N ILE A 76 -6.20 7.27 -4.81
CA ILE A 76 -5.58 7.72 -3.56
C ILE A 76 -5.86 9.19 -3.27
N THR A 77 -6.25 9.50 -2.04
CA THR A 77 -6.52 10.88 -1.57
C THR A 77 -5.23 11.57 -1.12
N GLY A 78 -5.31 12.86 -0.77
CA GLY A 78 -4.20 13.57 -0.11
C GLY A 78 -3.78 12.90 1.20
N MET A 79 -4.75 12.48 2.03
CA MET A 79 -4.48 11.77 3.29
C MET A 79 -3.78 10.43 3.05
N GLY A 80 -4.24 9.64 2.07
CA GLY A 80 -3.57 8.39 1.70
C GLY A 80 -2.13 8.59 1.22
N ARG A 81 -1.85 9.71 0.53
CA ARG A 81 -0.48 10.05 0.10
C ARG A 81 0.43 10.35 1.28
N GLU A 82 -0.05 11.07 2.29
CA GLU A 82 0.72 11.35 3.51
C GLU A 82 0.99 10.07 4.31
N VAL A 83 -0.03 9.22 4.48
CA VAL A 83 0.13 7.90 5.14
C VAL A 83 1.18 7.05 4.41
N PHE A 84 1.11 6.98 3.09
CA PHE A 84 2.12 6.27 2.29
C PHE A 84 3.53 6.86 2.48
N LYS A 85 3.66 8.19 2.44
CA LYS A 85 4.95 8.89 2.60
C LYS A 85 5.57 8.63 3.97
N ASN A 86 4.77 8.63 5.03
CA ASN A 86 5.20 8.32 6.39
C ASN A 86 5.69 6.87 6.49
N GLU A 87 4.99 5.93 5.87
CA GLU A 87 5.43 4.53 5.86
C GLU A 87 6.75 4.34 5.09
N VAL A 88 6.91 4.99 3.93
CA VAL A 88 8.19 4.97 3.20
C VAL A 88 9.33 5.52 4.07
N LYS A 89 9.10 6.62 4.80
CA LYS A 89 10.10 7.17 5.71
C LYS A 89 10.47 6.18 6.81
N ARG A 90 9.47 5.55 7.43
CA ARG A 90 9.67 4.55 8.48
C ARG A 90 10.45 3.32 7.99
N LEU A 91 10.13 2.81 6.80
CA LEU A 91 10.83 1.67 6.19
C LEU A 91 12.29 2.01 5.88
N LYS A 92 12.57 3.21 5.37
CA LYS A 92 13.94 3.68 5.15
C LYS A 92 14.74 3.75 6.44
N GLU A 93 14.15 4.33 7.50
CA GLU A 93 14.79 4.40 8.81
C GLU A 93 15.13 3.00 9.37
N LEU A 94 14.25 2.02 9.19
CA LEU A 94 14.54 0.64 9.59
C LEU A 94 15.74 0.05 8.84
N LEU A 95 15.82 0.26 7.53
CA LEU A 95 16.94 -0.23 6.71
C LEU A 95 18.25 0.46 7.10
N GLU A 96 18.24 1.79 7.26
CA GLU A 96 19.41 2.56 7.68
C GLU A 96 19.92 2.12 9.06
N ASN A 97 19.02 1.80 9.99
CA ASN A 97 19.41 1.33 11.32
C ASN A 97 19.97 -0.10 11.28
N ALA A 98 19.46 -0.97 10.42
CA ALA A 98 20.01 -2.32 10.23
C ALA A 98 21.43 -2.26 9.64
N GLU A 99 21.63 -1.47 8.57
CA GLU A 99 22.93 -1.27 7.93
C GLU A 99 23.99 -0.75 8.91
N LYS A 100 23.64 0.24 9.73
CA LYS A 100 24.55 0.79 10.76
C LYS A 100 25.01 -0.25 11.79
N ILE A 101 24.16 -1.21 12.16
CA ILE A 101 24.52 -2.25 13.12
C ILE A 101 25.39 -3.31 12.43
N ASP A 102 25.05 -3.73 11.22
CA ASP A 102 25.83 -4.70 10.45
C ASP A 102 27.26 -4.21 10.19
N GLU A 103 27.44 -2.91 9.90
CA GLU A 103 28.77 -2.29 9.76
C GLU A 103 29.57 -2.33 11.08
N GLN A 104 28.92 -2.07 12.21
CA GLN A 104 29.54 -2.12 13.54
C GLN A 104 29.91 -3.55 13.98
N GLU A 105 29.11 -4.55 13.59
CA GLU A 105 29.42 -5.96 13.83
C GLU A 105 30.52 -6.48 12.89
N GLY A 106 30.55 -6.01 11.64
CA GLY A 106 31.60 -6.30 10.66
C GLY A 106 32.98 -5.77 11.09
N MET A 107 33.04 -4.56 11.66
CA MET A 107 34.28 -3.97 12.19
C MET A 107 34.80 -4.64 13.48
N LYS A 108 33.94 -5.35 14.23
CA LYS A 108 34.35 -6.08 15.46
C LYS A 108 34.95 -7.46 15.18
N LYS A 109 34.91 -7.95 13.93
CA LYS A 109 35.49 -9.24 13.53
C LYS A 109 36.92 -9.14 12.98
N CYS A 110 37.55 -7.95 13.01
CA CYS A 110 38.96 -7.74 12.67
C CYS A 110 39.82 -7.54 13.91
#